data_AF-A0A0E9M0G5-F1
#
_entry.id   AF-A0A0E9M0G5-F1
#
_cell.length_a   1.000
_cell.length_b   1.000
_cell.length_c   1.000
_cell.angle_alpha   90.00
_cell.angle_beta   90.00
_cell.angle_gamma   90.00
#
_symmetry.space_group_name_H-M   'P 1'
#
loop_
_entity.id
_entity.type
_entity.pdbx_description
1 polymer ?
#
loop_
_entity_poly.entity_id
_entity_poly.type
_entity_poly.pdbx_seq_one_letter_code
_entity_poly.pdbx_strand_id
1 'polypeptide(L)'
;MLSVSIKHPDSEKFIDAKMEQGKITGANVSVKMDDDFMRSVVDGTPYIQQYPVDARNPKYSKEVDASVLWDKIVHNAWKSAEPGILFWDTITRESVPDCYADLGYKTVSTNLVVKFRCVPMTAAV
;
A
#
# COMPACT_ATOMS: atom_id res chain seq x y z
N MET A 1 -2.51 0.90 -13.16
CA MET A 1 -2.47 0.14 -11.90
C MET A 1 -2.85 1.09 -10.78
N LEU A 2 -3.80 0.68 -9.94
CA LEU A 2 -4.24 1.42 -8.77
C LEU A 2 -3.56 0.82 -7.55
N SER A 3 -3.07 1.68 -6.65
CA SER A 3 -2.43 1.21 -5.42
C SER A 3 -2.84 2.03 -4.21
N VAL A 4 -3.11 1.36 -3.10
CA VAL A 4 -3.41 2.00 -1.80
C VAL A 4 -2.42 1.54 -0.74
N SER A 5 -2.12 2.36 0.26
CA SER A 5 -1.38 1.93 1.45
C SER A 5 -2.25 1.02 2.31
N ILE A 6 -1.66 -0.05 2.85
CA ILE A 6 -2.33 -0.93 3.83
C ILE A 6 -2.77 -0.16 5.08
N LYS A 7 -2.02 0.91 5.41
CA LYS A 7 -2.32 1.87 6.48
C LYS A 7 -3.57 2.69 6.23
N HIS A 8 -4.08 2.77 5.00
CA HIS A 8 -5.32 3.52 4.73
C HIS A 8 -6.54 2.79 5.32
N PRO A 9 -7.48 3.47 6.00
CA PRO A 9 -8.66 2.83 6.61
C PRO A 9 -9.58 2.08 5.64
N ASP A 10 -9.63 2.52 4.39
CA ASP A 10 -10.39 1.88 3.31
C ASP A 10 -9.59 0.84 2.51
N SER A 11 -8.35 0.50 2.92
CA SER A 11 -7.53 -0.48 2.20
C SER A 11 -8.22 -1.84 2.08
N GLU A 12 -8.93 -2.25 3.12
CA GLU A 12 -9.67 -3.51 3.15
C GLU A 12 -10.82 -3.53 2.11
N LYS A 13 -11.60 -2.45 2.02
CA LYS A 13 -12.66 -2.33 1.00
C LYS A 13 -12.07 -2.28 -0.40
N PHE A 14 -10.91 -1.67 -0.56
CA PHE A 14 -10.21 -1.59 -1.83
C PHE A 14 -9.70 -2.96 -2.30
N ILE A 15 -9.26 -3.81 -1.37
CA ILE A 15 -8.90 -5.21 -1.62
C ILE A 15 -10.12 -6.00 -2.13
N ASP A 16 -11.32 -5.76 -1.57
CA ASP A 16 -12.55 -6.43 -1.98
C ASP A 16 -13.18 -5.87 -3.27
N ALA A 17 -12.88 -4.62 -3.63
CA ALA A 17 -13.50 -3.93 -4.76
C ALA A 17 -13.28 -4.64 -6.11
N LYS A 18 -12.31 -5.53 -6.20
CA LYS A 18 -12.05 -6.38 -7.37
C LYS A 18 -12.87 -7.67 -7.40
N MET A 19 -13.27 -8.16 -6.24
CA MET A 19 -14.10 -9.36 -6.11
C MET A 19 -15.55 -9.09 -6.51
N GLU A 20 -15.99 -7.83 -6.40
CA GLU A 20 -17.30 -7.38 -6.82
C GLU A 20 -17.36 -7.09 -8.32
N GLN A 21 -18.13 -7.91 -9.06
CA GLN A 21 -18.32 -7.73 -10.51
C GLN A 21 -18.84 -6.32 -10.82
N GLY A 22 -18.12 -5.60 -11.67
CA GLY A 22 -18.51 -4.27 -12.15
C GLY A 22 -17.94 -3.06 -11.39
N LYS A 23 -17.27 -3.25 -10.23
CA LYS A 23 -16.67 -2.12 -9.48
C LYS A 23 -15.34 -1.64 -10.05
N ILE A 24 -14.40 -2.54 -10.37
CA ILE A 24 -13.11 -2.19 -10.98
C ILE A 24 -12.82 -3.11 -12.18
N THR A 25 -13.14 -2.65 -13.39
CA THR A 25 -12.84 -3.36 -14.65
C THR A 25 -11.58 -2.79 -15.32
N GLY A 26 -10.74 -3.65 -15.91
CA GLY A 26 -9.62 -3.23 -16.76
C GLY A 26 -8.38 -2.63 -16.08
N ALA A 27 -8.35 -2.47 -14.75
CA ALA A 27 -7.17 -1.95 -14.03
C ALA A 27 -6.61 -2.97 -13.04
N ASN A 28 -5.29 -3.16 -12.98
CA ASN A 28 -4.70 -3.97 -11.92
C ASN A 28 -4.69 -3.24 -10.57
N VAL A 29 -4.92 -4.00 -9.51
CA VAL A 29 -4.94 -3.48 -8.13
C VAL A 29 -3.73 -4.01 -7.35
N SER A 30 -3.10 -3.14 -6.57
CA SER A 30 -2.02 -3.52 -5.67
C SER A 30 -2.13 -2.80 -4.33
N VAL A 31 -1.53 -3.36 -3.30
CA VAL A 31 -1.48 -2.76 -1.96
C VAL A 31 -0.04 -2.56 -1.55
N LYS A 32 0.26 -1.35 -1.07
CA LYS A 32 1.55 -0.94 -0.53
C LYS A 32 1.61 -1.37 0.93
N MET A 33 2.44 -2.38 1.20
CA MET A 33 2.74 -2.89 2.54
C MET A 33 3.89 -2.09 3.15
N ASP A 34 3.74 -1.72 4.41
CA ASP A 34 4.82 -1.24 5.25
C ASP A 34 5.36 -2.35 6.15
N ASP A 35 6.57 -2.14 6.66
CA ASP A 35 7.27 -3.12 7.49
C ASP A 35 6.55 -3.30 8.85
N ASP A 36 5.83 -2.28 9.35
CA ASP A 36 5.04 -2.35 10.58
C ASP A 36 3.89 -3.35 10.45
N PHE A 37 3.15 -3.32 9.34
CA PHE A 37 2.09 -4.27 9.07
C PHE A 37 2.61 -5.70 9.05
N MET A 38 3.73 -5.95 8.36
CA MET A 38 4.33 -7.29 8.30
C MET A 38 4.80 -7.77 9.68
N ARG A 39 5.33 -6.88 10.52
CA ARG A 39 5.64 -7.21 11.92
C ARG A 39 4.37 -7.58 12.69
N SER A 40 3.31 -6.78 12.57
CA SER A 40 2.04 -7.07 13.23
C SER A 40 1.45 -8.43 12.82
N VAL A 41 1.60 -8.83 11.56
CA VAL A 41 1.19 -10.17 11.06
C VAL A 41 2.01 -11.28 11.71
N VAL A 42 3.34 -11.13 11.77
CA VAL A 42 4.23 -12.15 12.35
C VAL A 42 4.02 -12.29 13.85
N ASP A 43 3.88 -11.17 14.55
CA ASP A 43 3.75 -11.13 16.01
C ASP A 43 2.31 -11.37 16.50
N GLY A 44 1.34 -11.41 15.59
CA GLY A 44 -0.08 -11.57 15.93
C GLY A 44 -0.66 -10.38 16.70
N THR A 45 -0.10 -9.19 16.52
CA THR A 45 -0.55 -7.97 17.21
C THR A 45 -1.50 -7.16 16.33
N PRO A 46 -2.40 -6.34 16.93
CA PRO A 46 -3.22 -5.41 16.16
C PRO A 46 -2.38 -4.42 15.36
N TYR A 47 -2.94 -3.95 14.24
CA TYR A 47 -2.35 -2.94 13.38
C TYR A 47 -3.26 -1.70 13.29
N ILE A 48 -2.67 -0.51 13.27
CA ILE A 48 -3.42 0.74 13.22
C ILE A 48 -3.42 1.30 11.80
N GLN A 49 -4.60 1.36 11.21
CA GLN A 49 -4.86 2.11 9.99
C GLN A 49 -5.19 3.55 10.33
N GLN A 50 -4.75 4.50 9.51
CA GLN A 50 -4.96 5.93 9.74
C GLN A 50 -5.01 6.77 8.47
N TYR A 51 -5.66 7.92 8.58
CA TYR A 51 -5.66 8.94 7.53
C TYR A 51 -5.48 10.36 8.10
N PRO A 52 -4.62 11.22 7.51
CA PRO A 52 -3.65 10.92 6.45
C PRO A 52 -2.60 9.87 6.87
N VAL A 53 -2.12 9.06 5.91
CA VAL A 53 -1.28 7.88 6.20
C VAL A 53 0.06 8.22 6.87
N ASP A 54 0.66 9.36 6.51
CA ASP A 54 1.96 9.83 7.02
C ASP A 54 1.82 10.84 8.19
N ALA A 55 0.60 11.09 8.68
CA ALA A 55 0.37 12.09 9.73
C ALA A 55 0.80 11.59 11.12
N ARG A 56 1.50 12.43 11.89
CA ARG A 56 1.81 12.18 13.31
C ARG A 56 0.57 12.20 14.19
N ASN A 57 -0.38 13.09 13.87
CA ASN A 57 -1.68 13.17 14.53
C ASN A 57 -2.77 12.98 13.47
N PRO A 58 -3.17 11.73 13.18
CA PRO A 58 -4.11 11.46 12.10
C PRO A 58 -5.51 11.98 12.46
N LYS A 59 -6.30 12.32 11.43
CA LYS A 59 -7.69 12.74 11.61
C LYS A 59 -8.61 11.56 11.91
N TYR A 60 -8.23 10.39 11.43
CA TYR A 60 -8.97 9.16 11.62
C TYR A 60 -8.00 8.01 11.86
N SER A 61 -8.32 7.14 12.79
CA SER A 61 -7.61 5.89 13.05
C SER A 61 -8.58 4.76 13.33
N LYS A 62 -8.19 3.55 12.95
CA LYS A 62 -8.93 2.31 13.19
C LYS A 62 -7.93 1.21 13.49
N GLU A 63 -8.21 0.43 14.51
CA GLU A 63 -7.47 -0.79 14.80
C GLU A 63 -8.04 -1.96 13.99
N VAL A 64 -7.16 -2.79 13.43
CA VAL A 64 -7.50 -3.99 12.67
C VAL A 64 -6.64 -5.17 13.12
N ASP A 65 -7.18 -6.37 12.99
CA ASP A 65 -6.40 -7.60 13.14
C ASP A 65 -5.55 -7.80 11.87
N ALA A 66 -4.23 -7.71 12.04
CA ALA A 66 -3.29 -7.82 10.94
C ALA A 66 -3.30 -9.22 10.29
N SER A 67 -3.44 -10.27 11.09
CA SER A 67 -3.43 -11.66 10.63
C SER A 67 -4.65 -11.95 9.77
N VAL A 68 -5.84 -11.53 10.24
CA VAL A 68 -7.09 -11.69 9.48
C VAL A 68 -7.03 -10.92 8.15
N LEU A 69 -6.51 -9.69 8.17
CA LEU A 69 -6.37 -8.88 6.96
C LEU A 69 -5.36 -9.50 5.98
N TRP A 70 -4.26 -10.06 6.49
CA TRP A 70 -3.26 -10.76 5.68
C TRP A 70 -3.84 -12.02 5.04
N ASP A 71 -4.51 -12.87 5.80
CA ASP A 71 -5.15 -14.09 5.29
C ASP A 71 -6.15 -13.77 4.18
N LYS A 72 -6.91 -12.68 4.34
CA LYS A 72 -7.82 -12.16 3.32
C LYS A 72 -7.08 -11.73 2.05
N ILE A 73 -5.97 -11.01 2.17
CA ILE A 73 -5.14 -10.60 1.02
C ILE A 73 -4.62 -11.83 0.28
N VAL A 74 -4.07 -12.81 1.01
CA VAL A 74 -3.53 -14.05 0.43
C VAL A 74 -4.61 -14.85 -0.26
N HIS A 75 -5.79 -14.99 0.37
CA HIS A 75 -6.93 -15.69 -0.21
C HIS A 75 -7.40 -15.04 -1.53
N ASN A 76 -7.55 -13.72 -1.53
CA ASN A 76 -7.98 -12.98 -2.73
C ASN A 76 -6.92 -13.06 -3.85
N ALA A 77 -5.64 -12.94 -3.50
CA ALA A 77 -4.54 -13.07 -4.45
C ALA A 77 -4.50 -14.48 -5.07
N TRP A 78 -4.74 -15.53 -4.28
CA TRP A 78 -4.85 -16.90 -4.81
C TRP A 78 -6.07 -17.05 -5.74
N LYS A 79 -7.22 -16.49 -5.36
CA LYS A 79 -8.48 -16.66 -6.09
C LYS A 79 -8.56 -15.83 -7.38
N SER A 80 -7.97 -14.64 -7.41
CA SER A 80 -8.17 -13.66 -8.48
C SER A 80 -6.88 -13.08 -9.08
N ALA A 81 -5.70 -13.56 -8.63
CA ALA A 81 -4.39 -12.99 -8.94
C ALA A 81 -4.20 -11.52 -8.49
N GLU A 82 -5.12 -11.01 -7.67
CA GLU A 82 -5.12 -9.64 -7.14
C GLU A 82 -5.58 -9.62 -5.67
N PRO A 83 -5.14 -8.66 -4.85
CA PRO A 83 -4.23 -7.56 -5.19
C PRO A 83 -2.76 -8.01 -5.27
N GLY A 84 -1.99 -7.33 -6.11
CA GLY A 84 -0.53 -7.40 -6.06
C GLY A 84 0.01 -6.78 -4.76
N ILE A 85 1.18 -7.22 -4.31
CA ILE A 85 1.81 -6.73 -3.09
C ILE A 85 3.04 -5.90 -3.44
N LEU A 86 3.14 -4.71 -2.84
CA LEU A 86 4.29 -3.80 -2.99
C LEU A 86 4.89 -3.56 -1.61
N PHE A 87 6.09 -4.09 -1.34
CA PHE A 87 6.82 -3.77 -0.10
C PHE A 87 7.37 -2.35 -0.17
N TRP A 88 6.56 -1.39 0.27
CA TRP A 88 6.77 0.02 0.00
C TRP A 88 7.99 0.58 0.72
N ASP A 89 8.20 0.18 1.98
CA ASP A 89 9.37 0.61 2.76
C ASP A 89 10.69 0.09 2.16
N THR A 90 10.67 -1.10 1.58
CA THR A 90 11.82 -1.63 0.84
C THR A 90 11.99 -0.87 -0.48
N ILE A 91 10.91 -0.60 -1.20
CA ILE A 91 10.96 0.14 -2.47
C ILE A 91 11.52 1.54 -2.25
N THR A 92 11.12 2.27 -1.21
CA THR A 92 11.59 3.61 -0.91
C THR A 92 13.03 3.60 -0.41
N ARG A 93 13.40 2.67 0.48
CA ARG A 93 14.77 2.54 1.00
C ARG A 93 15.80 2.23 -0.09
N GLU A 94 15.44 1.42 -1.07
CA GLU A 94 16.33 0.99 -2.18
C GLU A 94 16.22 1.88 -3.43
N SER A 95 15.60 3.06 -3.30
CA SER A 95 15.33 3.95 -4.43
C SER A 95 16.28 5.15 -4.42
N VAL A 96 17.02 5.32 -5.51
CA VAL A 96 17.97 6.43 -5.68
C VAL A 96 17.30 7.81 -5.54
N PRO A 97 16.12 8.07 -6.12
CA PRO A 97 15.43 9.34 -5.88
C PRO A 97 15.12 9.65 -4.42
N ASP A 98 14.80 8.64 -3.62
CA ASP A 98 14.42 8.84 -2.21
C ASP A 98 15.65 9.16 -1.33
N CYS A 99 16.87 8.99 -1.85
CA CYS A 99 18.08 9.56 -1.24
C CYS A 99 18.09 11.10 -1.26
N TYR A 100 17.29 11.72 -2.13
CA TYR A 100 17.15 13.18 -2.26
C TYR A 100 15.77 13.67 -1.76
N ALA A 101 15.20 12.97 -0.77
CA ALA A 101 13.91 13.32 -0.18
C ALA A 101 13.91 14.72 0.47
N ASP A 102 15.06 15.19 0.93
CA ASP A 102 15.30 16.55 1.42
C ASP A 102 15.13 17.62 0.34
N LEU A 103 15.41 17.28 -0.92
CA LEU A 103 15.17 18.11 -2.10
C LEU A 103 13.76 17.91 -2.69
N GLY A 104 12.88 17.17 -2.00
CA GLY A 104 11.50 16.95 -2.41
C GLY A 104 11.28 15.77 -3.35
N TYR A 105 12.31 14.99 -3.68
CA TYR A 105 12.16 13.79 -4.50
C TYR A 105 11.66 12.62 -3.63
N LYS A 106 10.40 12.20 -3.84
CA LYS A 106 9.81 11.04 -3.16
C LYS A 106 9.16 10.12 -4.18
N THR A 107 9.46 8.83 -4.14
CA THR A 107 8.75 7.85 -4.96
C THR A 107 7.28 7.81 -4.53
N VAL A 108 6.35 7.95 -5.49
CA VAL A 108 4.91 7.99 -5.22
C VAL A 108 4.15 6.81 -5.82
N SER A 109 4.68 6.22 -6.89
CA SER A 109 4.06 5.09 -7.57
C SER A 109 5.08 4.21 -8.30
N THR A 110 4.58 3.09 -8.83
CA THR A 110 5.33 2.21 -9.71
C THR A 110 4.54 1.92 -10.99
N ASN A 111 5.21 1.48 -12.05
CA ASN A 111 4.57 1.09 -13.30
C ASN A 111 3.81 -0.25 -13.20
N LEU A 112 3.05 -0.60 -14.25
CA LEU A 112 2.16 -1.78 -14.30
C LEU A 112 2.83 -3.12 -13.94
N VAL A 113 4.13 -3.26 -14.22
CA VAL A 113 4.90 -4.49 -13.95
C VAL A 113 5.86 -4.36 -12.77
N VAL A 114 5.67 -3.34 -11.92
CA VAL A 114 6.39 -3.16 -10.64
C VAL A 114 7.92 -2.97 -10.79
N LYS A 115 8.39 -2.50 -11.96
CA LYS A 115 9.83 -2.37 -12.28
C LYS A 115 10.34 -0.93 -12.21
N PHE A 116 9.51 0.05 -12.54
CA PHE A 116 9.91 1.46 -12.59
C PHE A 116 9.26 2.24 -11.46
N ARG A 117 10.08 2.94 -10.69
CA ARG A 117 9.66 3.87 -9.64
C ARG A 117 9.43 5.26 -10.24
N CYS A 118 8.27 5.84 -9.97
CA CYS A 118 7.90 7.16 -10.46
C CYS A 118 7.98 8.19 -9.34
N VAL A 119 8.63 9.31 -9.64
CA VAL A 119 8.80 10.47 -8.76
C VAL A 119 8.07 11.64 -9.41
N PRO A 120 7.21 12.38 -8.69
CA PRO A 120 6.48 13.48 -9.27
C PRO A 120 7.44 14.61 -9.65
N MET A 121 7.24 15.18 -10.84
CA MET A 121 8.13 16.19 -11.42
C MET A 121 8.06 17.57 -10.73
N THR A 122 7.22 17.71 -9.69
CA THR A 122 6.94 18.97 -8.98
C THR A 122 7.99 19.36 -7.94
N ALA A 123 9.09 18.61 -7.79
CA ALA A 123 10.13 18.88 -6.78
C ALA A 123 11.24 19.86 -7.23
N ALA A 124 11.14 20.47 -8.42
CA ALA A 124 12.17 21.39 -8.91
C ALA A 124 11.57 22.61 -9.60
N VAL A 125 10.98 23.53 -8.82
CA VAL A 125 10.91 24.97 -9.11
C VAL A 125 11.03 25.73 -7.80
#